data_AF-A0AAE0PPD5-F1
#
_entry.id   AF-A0AAE0PPD5-F1
#
_cell.length_a   1.000
_cell.length_b   1.000
_cell.length_c   1.000
_cell.angle_alpha   90.00
_cell.angle_beta   90.00
_cell.angle_gamma   90.00
#
_symmetry.space_group_name_H-M   'P 1'
#
loop_
_entity.id
_entity.type
_entity.pdbx_description
1 polymer ?
#
loop_
_entity_poly.entity_id
_entity_poly.type
_entity_poly.pdbx_seq_one_letter_code
_entity_poly.pdbx_strand_id
1 'polypeptide(L)'
;MMFADDIVICSESREQVEENLERWRFALERRGMKVSLSKTEYMCVNEREGSGTVRLQGEEVKKVQEFKYLGSTVQSNGECGKEVKKRVQAGWNGWRKVSGVLCDQKISVRIKGKVYRTVVRPAMLYGLETVSLRKRQESELEVAELKMLRFSLGVTRLDRIRNEYIRGTAHVGRLGDKVREARLRWFEHVQRRE
;
A
#
# COMPACT_ATOMS: atom_id res chain seq x y z
N MET A 1 -16.47 -5.08 0.77
CA MET A 1 -15.99 -4.11 -0.24
C MET A 1 -15.97 -4.79 -1.61
N MET A 2 -16.30 -4.08 -2.68
CA MET A 2 -16.33 -4.63 -4.05
C MET A 2 -15.70 -3.62 -5.01
N PHE A 3 -14.90 -4.11 -5.93
CA PHE A 3 -14.36 -3.34 -7.05
C PHE A 3 -14.19 -4.25 -8.26
N ALA A 4 -14.87 -3.95 -9.37
CA ALA A 4 -14.94 -4.85 -10.52
C ALA A 4 -15.33 -6.28 -10.10
N ASP A 5 -14.48 -7.26 -10.35
CA ASP A 5 -14.63 -8.67 -9.97
C ASP A 5 -14.06 -9.02 -8.58
N ASP A 6 -13.31 -8.11 -7.95
CA ASP A 6 -12.71 -8.34 -6.63
C ASP A 6 -13.68 -7.98 -5.49
N ILE A 7 -14.06 -8.99 -4.70
CA ILE A 7 -14.94 -8.85 -3.53
C ILE A 7 -14.19 -9.25 -2.26
N VAL A 8 -14.32 -8.43 -1.22
CA VAL A 8 -13.83 -8.73 0.13
C VAL A 8 -14.98 -8.70 1.12
N ILE A 9 -15.11 -9.77 1.87
CA ILE A 9 -16.10 -9.96 2.94
C ILE A 9 -15.33 -9.99 4.26
N CYS A 10 -15.85 -9.29 5.27
CA CYS A 10 -15.29 -9.29 6.62
C CYS A 10 -16.42 -9.61 7.59
N SER A 11 -16.17 -10.52 8.53
CA SER A 11 -17.13 -10.89 9.57
C SER A 11 -16.35 -11.30 10.83
N GLU A 12 -17.03 -11.31 11.98
CA GLU A 12 -16.40 -11.58 13.27
C GLU A 12 -16.28 -13.08 13.57
N SER A 13 -17.11 -13.90 12.92
CA SER A 13 -17.06 -15.37 13.07
C SER A 13 -16.86 -16.07 11.72
N ARG A 14 -16.27 -17.26 11.80
CA ARG A 14 -16.05 -18.14 10.66
C ARG A 14 -17.37 -18.53 9.99
N GLU A 15 -18.38 -18.86 10.80
CA GLU A 15 -19.70 -19.27 10.35
C GLU A 15 -20.39 -18.15 9.54
N GLN A 16 -20.23 -16.89 9.97
CA GLN A 16 -20.74 -15.74 9.22
C GLN A 16 -19.99 -15.55 7.90
N VAL A 17 -18.67 -15.79 7.86
CA VAL A 17 -17.90 -15.71 6.61
C VAL A 17 -18.38 -16.77 5.62
N GLU A 18 -18.58 -18.02 6.06
CA GLU A 18 -19.10 -19.10 5.22
C GLU A 18 -20.51 -18.79 4.71
N GLU A 19 -21.41 -18.35 5.59
CA GLU A 19 -22.76 -17.98 5.20
C GLU A 19 -22.77 -16.82 4.18
N ASN A 20 -21.94 -15.81 4.40
CA ASN A 20 -21.83 -14.67 3.49
C ASN A 20 -21.22 -15.08 2.15
N LEU A 21 -20.19 -15.93 2.13
CA LEU A 21 -19.59 -16.45 0.90
C LEU A 21 -20.64 -17.22 0.07
N GLU A 22 -21.44 -18.05 0.73
CA GLU A 22 -22.50 -18.80 0.06
C GLU A 22 -23.58 -17.88 -0.50
N ARG A 23 -24.07 -16.92 0.30
CA ARG A 23 -25.04 -15.90 -0.16
C ARG A 23 -24.52 -15.15 -1.39
N TRP A 24 -23.24 -14.74 -1.39
CA TRP A 24 -22.61 -14.08 -2.53
C TRP A 24 -22.53 -15.00 -3.74
N ARG A 25 -22.10 -16.26 -3.56
CA ARG A 25 -22.06 -17.26 -4.63
C ARG A 25 -23.42 -17.40 -5.30
N PHE A 26 -24.48 -17.67 -4.53
CA PHE A 26 -25.84 -17.80 -5.06
C PHE A 26 -26.30 -16.55 -5.80
N ALA A 27 -26.03 -15.36 -5.28
CA ALA A 27 -26.42 -14.10 -5.93
C ALA A 27 -25.68 -13.88 -7.26
N LEU A 28 -24.39 -14.23 -7.34
CA LEU A 28 -23.56 -14.11 -8.53
C LEU A 28 -23.95 -15.15 -9.60
N GLU A 29 -24.17 -16.40 -9.19
CA GLU A 29 -24.56 -17.51 -10.08
C GLU A 29 -25.92 -17.26 -10.73
N ARG A 30 -26.88 -16.69 -9.99
CA ARG A 30 -28.18 -16.28 -10.54
C ARG A 30 -28.07 -15.21 -11.62
N ARG A 31 -26.94 -14.50 -11.70
CA ARG A 31 -26.63 -13.50 -12.73
C ARG A 31 -25.64 -14.01 -13.78
N GLY A 32 -25.37 -15.32 -13.82
CA GLY A 32 -24.47 -15.95 -14.78
C GLY A 32 -22.98 -15.80 -14.49
N MET A 33 -22.60 -15.35 -13.29
CA MET A 33 -21.20 -15.25 -12.85
C MET A 33 -20.82 -16.46 -12.00
N LYS A 34 -19.56 -16.92 -12.09
CA LYS A 34 -19.03 -18.03 -11.29
C LYS A 34 -17.94 -17.53 -10.34
N VAL A 35 -17.97 -18.01 -9.10
CA VAL A 35 -16.91 -17.77 -8.12
C VAL A 35 -15.76 -18.75 -8.37
N SER A 36 -14.53 -18.24 -8.46
CA SER A 36 -13.33 -19.06 -8.67
C SER A 36 -12.74 -19.50 -7.33
N LEU A 37 -13.01 -20.74 -6.93
CA LEU A 37 -12.46 -21.35 -5.70
C LEU A 37 -10.93 -21.25 -5.63
N SER A 38 -10.23 -21.46 -6.76
CA SER A 38 -8.77 -21.38 -6.83
C SER A 38 -8.20 -19.99 -6.56
N LYS A 39 -9.01 -18.93 -6.76
CA LYS A 39 -8.62 -17.53 -6.49
C LYS A 39 -9.17 -17.02 -5.17
N THR A 40 -10.16 -17.69 -4.59
CA THR A 40 -10.73 -17.33 -3.29
C THR A 40 -9.74 -17.73 -2.19
N GLU A 41 -9.36 -16.75 -1.39
CA GLU A 41 -8.49 -16.94 -0.23
C GLU A 41 -9.20 -16.36 0.99
N TYR A 42 -8.87 -16.86 2.18
CA TYR A 42 -9.34 -16.29 3.44
C TYR A 42 -8.18 -16.07 4.41
N MET A 43 -8.33 -15.09 5.29
CA MET A 43 -7.34 -14.75 6.31
C MET A 43 -8.07 -14.48 7.63
N CYS A 44 -7.52 -15.01 8.72
CA CYS A 44 -7.98 -14.70 10.06
C CYS A 44 -7.00 -13.72 10.71
N VAL A 45 -7.53 -12.65 11.31
CA VAL A 45 -6.72 -11.63 11.99
C VAL A 45 -6.71 -11.95 13.49
N ASN A 46 -5.52 -11.95 14.11
CA ASN A 46 -5.34 -12.21 15.55
C ASN A 46 -5.90 -13.55 16.07
N GLU A 47 -5.94 -14.57 15.24
CA GLU A 47 -6.46 -15.89 15.62
C GLU A 47 -5.49 -16.64 16.55
N ARG A 48 -6.01 -17.14 17.68
CA ARG A 48 -5.30 -18.10 18.54
C ARG A 48 -5.49 -19.51 17.96
N GLU A 49 -4.46 -20.35 18.02
CA GLU A 49 -4.46 -21.69 17.42
C GLU A 49 -5.75 -22.48 17.70
N GLY A 50 -6.34 -23.10 16.67
CA GLY A 50 -7.49 -24.02 16.81
C GLY A 50 -8.78 -23.66 16.07
N SER A 51 -8.82 -22.56 15.31
CA SER A 51 -10.00 -22.20 14.52
C SER A 51 -10.09 -23.02 13.24
N GLY A 52 -11.28 -23.54 12.96
CA GLY A 52 -11.57 -24.43 11.84
C GLY A 52 -11.29 -23.84 10.45
N THR A 53 -11.53 -24.64 9.42
CA THR A 53 -11.34 -24.21 8.03
C THR A 53 -12.60 -23.56 7.49
N VAL A 54 -12.44 -22.56 6.60
CA VAL A 54 -13.55 -21.93 5.88
C VAL A 54 -13.83 -22.76 4.64
N ARG A 55 -15.10 -23.11 4.42
CA ARG A 55 -15.54 -23.86 3.23
C ARG A 55 -16.41 -23.02 2.32
N LEU A 56 -16.29 -23.25 1.01
CA LEU A 56 -17.17 -22.73 -0.02
C LEU A 56 -17.52 -23.88 -0.96
N GLN A 57 -18.81 -24.13 -1.19
CA GLN A 57 -19.28 -25.31 -1.93
C GLN A 57 -18.85 -26.65 -1.30
N GLY A 58 -18.59 -26.67 0.01
CA GLY A 58 -18.07 -27.84 0.73
C GLY A 58 -16.56 -28.08 0.55
N GLU A 59 -15.90 -27.34 -0.33
CA GLU A 59 -14.44 -27.38 -0.50
C GLU A 59 -13.74 -26.38 0.44
N GLU A 60 -12.55 -26.74 0.90
CA GLU A 60 -11.75 -25.87 1.75
C GLU A 60 -11.15 -24.70 0.96
N VAL A 61 -11.44 -23.48 1.42
CA VAL A 61 -10.86 -22.26 0.87
C VAL A 61 -9.43 -22.14 1.35
N LYS A 62 -8.52 -21.64 0.51
CA LYS A 62 -7.12 -21.47 0.87
C LYS A 62 -6.94 -20.44 1.99
N LYS A 63 -6.40 -20.86 3.13
CA LYS A 63 -5.99 -19.96 4.23
C LYS A 63 -4.67 -19.26 3.88
N VAL A 64 -4.61 -17.94 4.09
CA VAL A 64 -3.40 -17.14 3.88
C VAL A 64 -3.05 -16.29 5.10
N GLN A 65 -1.77 -16.00 5.26
CA GLN A 65 -1.24 -15.08 6.29
C GLN A 65 -1.13 -13.64 5.79
N GLU A 66 -1.17 -13.47 4.47
CA GLU A 66 -1.14 -12.19 3.77
C GLU A 66 -2.29 -12.15 2.78
N PHE A 67 -3.18 -11.18 2.96
CA PHE A 67 -4.31 -10.98 2.06
C PHE A 67 -4.06 -9.75 1.18
N LYS A 68 -4.19 -9.92 -0.14
CA LYS A 68 -3.98 -8.84 -1.11
C LYS A 68 -5.31 -8.35 -1.66
N TYR A 69 -5.54 -7.04 -1.60
CA TYR A 69 -6.72 -6.41 -2.20
C TYR A 69 -6.35 -5.08 -2.84
N LEU A 70 -6.69 -4.90 -4.12
CA LEU A 70 -6.43 -3.68 -4.90
C LEU A 70 -5.00 -3.14 -4.77
N GLY A 71 -4.04 -4.07 -4.74
CA GLY A 71 -2.62 -3.74 -4.63
C GLY A 71 -2.12 -3.40 -3.23
N SER A 72 -2.96 -3.42 -2.19
CA SER A 72 -2.57 -3.33 -0.78
C SER A 72 -2.51 -4.71 -0.13
N THR A 73 -1.53 -4.95 0.75
CA THR A 73 -1.37 -6.21 1.47
C THR A 73 -1.67 -6.02 2.96
N VAL A 74 -2.56 -6.85 3.51
CA VAL A 74 -2.87 -6.91 4.94
C VAL A 74 -2.27 -8.19 5.53
N GLN A 75 -1.64 -8.10 6.70
CA GLN A 75 -1.08 -9.24 7.40
C GLN A 75 -1.98 -9.69 8.55
N SER A 76 -2.07 -11.00 8.79
CA SER A 76 -2.85 -11.61 9.88
C SER A 76 -2.46 -11.11 11.28
N ASN A 77 -1.18 -10.76 11.46
CA ASN A 77 -0.61 -10.23 12.71
C ASN A 77 -0.74 -8.69 12.86
N GLY A 78 -1.40 -8.03 11.91
CA GLY A 78 -1.58 -6.57 11.90
C GLY A 78 -0.29 -5.77 11.63
N GLU A 79 0.80 -6.41 11.25
CA GLU A 79 2.03 -5.70 10.88
C GLU A 79 1.93 -5.08 9.49
N CYS A 80 2.64 -3.96 9.31
CA CYS A 80 2.67 -3.20 8.06
C CYS A 80 4.04 -3.20 7.37
N GLY A 81 5.02 -3.94 7.90
CA GLY A 81 6.40 -3.92 7.40
C GLY A 81 6.51 -4.37 5.94
N LYS A 82 5.74 -5.40 5.54
CA LYS A 82 5.75 -5.90 4.16
C LYS A 82 5.15 -4.88 3.18
N GLU A 83 4.05 -4.24 3.57
CA GLU A 83 3.42 -3.20 2.77
C GLU A 83 4.35 -2.00 2.58
N VAL A 84 5.03 -1.55 3.64
CA VAL A 84 6.02 -0.46 3.56
C VAL A 84 7.16 -0.80 2.61
N LYS A 85 7.74 -2.00 2.70
CA LYS A 85 8.78 -2.46 1.77
C LYS A 85 8.31 -2.47 0.32
N LYS A 86 7.07 -2.93 0.09
CA LYS A 86 6.44 -2.91 -1.23
C LYS A 86 6.32 -1.48 -1.78
N ARG A 87 5.94 -0.51 -0.95
CA ARG A 87 5.86 0.90 -1.34
C ARG A 87 7.22 1.55 -1.59
N VAL A 88 8.23 1.21 -0.79
CA VAL A 88 9.61 1.62 -1.07
C VAL A 88 10.06 1.08 -2.42
N GLN A 89 9.80 -0.19 -2.72
CA GLN A 89 10.15 -0.79 -4.01
C GLN A 89 9.39 -0.14 -5.17
N ALA A 90 8.09 0.15 -5.00
CA ALA A 90 7.29 0.86 -6.01
C ALA A 90 7.86 2.27 -6.28
N GLY A 91 8.26 2.99 -5.23
CA GLY A 91 8.96 4.26 -5.34
C GLY A 91 10.25 4.15 -6.15
N TRP A 92 11.11 3.17 -5.84
CA TRP A 92 12.34 2.92 -6.60
C TRP A 92 12.07 2.55 -8.06
N ASN A 93 11.05 1.73 -8.33
CA ASN A 93 10.67 1.38 -9.70
C ASN A 93 10.24 2.62 -10.48
N GLY A 94 9.43 3.49 -9.86
CA GLY A 94 9.06 4.79 -10.43
C GLY A 94 10.28 5.67 -10.68
N TRP A 95 11.17 5.78 -9.70
CA TRP A 95 12.40 6.57 -9.79
C TRP A 95 13.32 6.10 -10.92
N ARG A 96 13.51 4.78 -11.07
CA ARG A 96 14.34 4.21 -12.16
C ARG A 96 13.81 4.57 -13.55
N LYS A 97 12.48 4.58 -13.73
CA LYS A 97 11.83 4.95 -15.00
C LYS A 97 12.10 6.40 -15.42
N VAL A 98 12.29 7.29 -14.45
CA VAL A 98 12.57 8.72 -14.69
C VAL A 98 14.01 9.10 -14.37
N SER A 99 14.90 8.11 -14.21
CA SER A 99 16.29 8.32 -13.81
C SER A 99 17.07 9.15 -14.83
N GLY A 100 16.75 9.04 -16.13
CA GLY A 100 17.34 9.89 -17.17
C GLY A 100 17.14 11.39 -16.91
N VAL A 101 15.98 11.79 -16.35
CA VAL A 101 15.71 13.18 -15.98
C VAL A 101 16.27 13.52 -14.60
N LEU A 102 16.15 12.59 -13.64
CA LEU A 102 16.57 12.83 -12.26
C LEU A 102 18.09 12.89 -12.10
N CYS A 103 18.84 12.12 -12.89
CA CYS A 103 20.31 12.05 -12.82
C CYS A 103 21.02 13.04 -13.76
N ASP A 104 20.32 13.67 -14.70
CA ASP A 104 20.94 14.63 -15.62
C ASP A 104 21.30 15.93 -14.89
N GLN A 105 22.57 16.30 -14.91
CA GLN A 105 23.09 17.52 -14.25
C GLN A 105 22.64 18.81 -14.95
N LYS A 106 22.25 18.75 -16.23
CA LYS A 106 21.75 19.91 -16.98
C LYS A 106 20.33 20.31 -16.56
N ILE A 107 19.60 19.40 -15.92
CA ILE A 107 18.22 19.62 -15.51
C ILE A 107 18.19 20.29 -14.14
N SER A 108 17.47 21.40 -14.05
CA SER A 108 17.35 22.15 -12.80
C SER A 108 16.77 21.29 -11.66
N VAL A 109 17.28 21.51 -10.45
CA VAL A 109 16.84 20.80 -9.24
C VAL A 109 15.32 20.95 -9.01
N ARG A 110 14.76 22.11 -9.36
CA ARG A 110 13.31 22.37 -9.27
C ARG A 110 12.49 21.41 -10.14
N ILE A 111 12.96 21.11 -11.36
CA ILE A 111 12.29 20.13 -12.26
C ILE A 111 12.43 18.73 -11.69
N LYS A 112 13.63 18.34 -11.22
CA LYS A 112 13.84 17.03 -10.57
C LYS A 112 12.90 16.82 -9.39
N GLY A 113 12.74 17.85 -8.55
CA GLY A 113 11.79 17.85 -7.44
C GLY A 113 10.33 17.71 -7.90
N LYS A 114 9.93 18.38 -8.99
CA LYS A 114 8.60 18.19 -9.60
C LYS A 114 8.39 16.74 -10.04
N VAL A 115 9.33 16.18 -10.79
CA VAL A 115 9.28 14.79 -11.28
C VAL A 115 9.19 13.79 -10.13
N TYR A 116 9.97 13.99 -9.06
CA TYR A 116 9.86 13.18 -7.85
C TYR A 116 8.44 13.24 -7.24
N ARG A 117 7.88 14.45 -7.08
CA ARG A 117 6.53 14.65 -6.51
C ARG A 117 5.42 14.05 -7.37
N THR A 118 5.59 13.96 -8.69
CA THR A 118 4.56 13.49 -9.61
C THR A 118 4.62 11.99 -9.88
N VAL A 119 5.81 11.38 -9.88
CA VAL A 119 5.97 9.96 -10.26
C VAL A 119 6.32 9.09 -9.07
N VAL A 120 7.30 9.51 -8.27
CA VAL A 120 7.88 8.66 -7.22
C VAL A 120 7.04 8.70 -5.96
N ARG A 121 6.70 9.92 -5.50
CA ARG A 121 5.94 10.12 -4.27
C ARG A 121 4.57 9.43 -4.28
N PRO A 122 3.74 9.54 -5.33
CA PRO A 122 2.44 8.86 -5.35
C PRO A 122 2.59 7.33 -5.27
N ALA A 123 3.60 6.76 -5.92
CA ALA A 123 3.88 5.32 -5.85
C ALA A 123 4.27 4.87 -4.43
N MET A 124 5.00 5.71 -3.68
CA MET A 124 5.33 5.46 -2.28
C MET A 124 4.14 5.66 -1.33
N LEU A 125 3.25 6.61 -1.61
CA LEU A 125 2.14 6.96 -0.72
C LEU A 125 0.93 6.05 -0.88
N TYR A 126 0.72 5.43 -2.05
CA TYR A 126 -0.45 4.62 -2.32
C TYR A 126 -0.71 3.60 -1.20
N GLY A 127 -1.92 3.58 -0.65
CA GLY A 127 -2.34 2.60 0.34
C GLY A 127 -1.73 2.81 1.73
N LEU A 128 -0.86 3.81 1.95
CA LEU A 128 -0.34 4.13 3.28
C LEU A 128 -1.37 4.89 4.13
N GLU A 129 -2.39 5.48 3.50
CA GLU A 129 -3.53 6.10 4.16
C GLU A 129 -4.34 5.11 5.01
N THR A 130 -4.40 3.83 4.61
CA THR A 130 -5.15 2.78 5.32
C THR A 130 -4.27 1.93 6.24
N VAL A 131 -3.00 2.30 6.43
CA VAL A 131 -2.01 1.47 7.14
C VAL A 131 -1.53 2.18 8.40
N SER A 132 -1.50 1.44 9.51
CA SER A 132 -0.95 1.89 10.80
C SER A 132 0.58 1.85 10.80
N LEU A 133 1.22 2.94 10.36
CA LEU A 133 2.68 3.09 10.39
C LEU A 133 3.18 3.29 11.83
N ARG A 134 4.24 2.57 12.22
CA ARG A 134 5.02 2.88 13.44
C ARG A 134 6.21 3.76 13.06
N LYS A 135 6.83 4.40 14.06
CA LYS A 135 7.98 5.30 13.87
C LYS A 135 9.13 4.67 13.04
N ARG A 136 9.37 3.37 13.22
CA ARG A 136 10.39 2.62 12.47
C ARG A 136 10.09 2.60 10.97
N GLN A 137 8.84 2.31 10.60
CA GLN A 137 8.40 2.28 9.21
C GLN A 137 8.38 3.66 8.56
N GLU A 138 7.98 4.70 9.31
CA GLU A 138 8.07 6.08 8.83
C GLU A 138 9.52 6.47 8.52
N SER A 139 10.44 6.09 9.41
CA SER A 139 11.88 6.32 9.22
C SER A 139 12.42 5.58 7.99
N GLU A 140 11.97 4.35 7.75
CA GLU A 140 12.36 3.56 6.57
C GLU A 140 11.94 4.24 5.26
N LEU A 141 10.71 4.76 5.21
CA LEU A 141 10.22 5.50 4.05
C LEU A 141 10.98 6.81 3.83
N GLU A 142 11.28 7.55 4.90
CA GLU A 142 12.05 8.79 4.82
C GLU A 142 13.50 8.56 4.36
N VAL A 143 14.14 7.48 4.84
CA VAL A 143 15.47 7.09 4.39
C VAL A 143 15.46 6.77 2.89
N ALA A 144 14.44 6.05 2.41
CA ALA A 144 14.29 5.76 0.98
C ALA A 144 14.10 7.04 0.15
N GLU A 145 13.21 7.96 0.57
CA GLU A 145 13.01 9.28 -0.06
C GLU A 145 14.33 10.06 -0.14
N LEU A 146 15.03 10.21 0.97
CA LEU A 146 16.27 10.99 1.04
C LEU A 146 17.38 10.38 0.18
N LYS A 147 17.45 9.05 0.08
CA LYS A 147 18.40 8.36 -0.80
C LYS A 147 18.09 8.67 -2.27
N MET A 148 16.83 8.61 -2.69
CA MET A 148 16.39 8.96 -4.05
C MET A 148 16.67 10.43 -4.38
N LEU A 149 16.38 11.35 -3.47
CA LEU A 149 16.66 12.78 -3.66
C LEU A 149 18.16 13.03 -3.77
N ARG A 150 18.98 12.45 -2.89
CA ARG A 150 20.44 12.57 -2.93
C ARG A 150 21.04 12.14 -4.26
N PHE A 151 20.64 10.97 -4.77
CA PHE A 151 21.08 10.52 -6.09
C PHE A 151 20.70 11.51 -7.18
N SER A 152 19.49 12.07 -7.13
CA SER A 152 19.02 13.04 -8.11
C SER A 152 19.84 14.35 -8.09
N LEU A 153 20.40 14.70 -6.93
CA LEU A 153 21.23 15.90 -6.76
C LEU A 153 22.74 15.63 -6.90
N GLY A 154 23.15 14.38 -7.13
CA GLY A 154 24.57 14.01 -7.16
C GLY A 154 25.27 14.15 -5.80
N VAL A 155 24.52 14.16 -4.70
CA VAL A 155 25.03 14.34 -3.33
C VAL A 155 25.14 12.99 -2.63
N THR A 156 26.26 12.75 -1.98
CA THR A 156 26.55 11.57 -1.18
C THR A 156 26.36 11.85 0.31
N ARG A 157 26.55 10.82 1.15
CA ARG A 157 26.58 11.00 2.61
C ARG A 157 27.87 11.66 3.09
N LEU A 158 28.95 11.60 2.30
CA LEU A 158 30.26 12.16 2.65
C LEU A 158 30.25 13.69 2.61
N ASP A 159 29.36 14.27 1.81
CA ASP A 159 29.21 15.74 1.70
C ASP A 159 28.61 16.37 2.96
N ARG A 160 28.14 15.56 3.93
CA ARG A 160 27.59 16.00 5.22
C ARG A 160 26.49 17.07 5.12
N ILE A 161 25.79 17.13 3.99
CA ILE A 161 24.68 18.06 3.74
C ILE A 161 23.46 17.63 4.57
N ARG A 162 22.86 18.60 5.27
CA ARG A 162 21.65 18.41 6.08
C ARG A 162 20.46 17.96 5.23
N ASN A 163 19.62 17.08 5.77
CA ASN A 163 18.46 16.51 5.07
C ASN A 163 17.41 17.58 4.72
N GLU A 164 17.25 18.57 5.61
CA GLU A 164 16.37 19.72 5.43
C GLU A 164 16.76 20.52 4.19
N TYR A 165 18.07 20.72 3.99
CA TYR A 165 18.58 21.45 2.84
C TYR A 165 18.27 20.72 1.53
N ILE A 166 18.52 19.41 1.46
CA ILE A 166 18.23 18.60 0.26
C ILE A 166 16.76 18.63 -0.12
N ARG A 167 15.87 18.51 0.87
CA ARG A 167 14.43 18.63 0.69
C ARG A 167 14.04 20.04 0.25
N GLY A 168 14.62 21.06 0.88
CA GLY A 168 14.41 22.48 0.56
C GLY A 168 14.78 22.81 -0.89
N THR A 169 15.98 22.42 -1.34
CA THR A 169 16.45 22.66 -2.71
C THR A 169 15.54 21.99 -3.74
N ALA A 170 15.08 20.77 -3.47
CA ALA A 170 14.13 20.07 -4.35
C ALA A 170 12.67 20.57 -4.24
N HIS A 171 12.37 21.44 -3.28
CA HIS A 171 11.00 21.83 -2.90
C HIS A 171 10.11 20.63 -2.55
N VAL A 172 10.65 19.67 -1.81
CA VAL A 172 9.99 18.41 -1.46
C VAL A 172 9.75 18.40 0.05
N GLY A 173 8.49 18.51 0.49
CA GLY A 173 8.13 18.37 1.92
C GLY A 173 8.40 16.96 2.46
N ARG A 174 8.39 16.73 3.77
CA ARG A 174 8.68 15.39 4.33
C ARG A 174 7.59 14.39 3.91
N LEU A 175 8.00 13.15 3.64
CA LEU A 175 7.03 12.11 3.29
C LEU A 175 6.03 11.84 4.41
N GLY A 176 6.45 11.84 5.68
CA GLY A 176 5.55 11.65 6.82
C GLY A 176 4.42 12.70 6.90
N ASP A 177 4.72 13.95 6.59
CA ASP A 177 3.69 15.01 6.48
C ASP A 177 2.70 14.68 5.36
N LYS A 178 3.19 14.18 4.22
CA LYS A 178 2.33 13.79 3.09
C LYS A 178 1.49 12.55 3.35
N VAL A 179 1.97 11.61 4.17
CA VAL A 179 1.14 10.49 4.65
C VAL A 179 0.00 11.03 5.51
N ARG A 180 0.27 11.95 6.43
CA ARG A 180 -0.78 12.59 7.26
C ARG A 180 -1.81 13.33 6.40
N GLU A 181 -1.37 14.12 5.43
CA GLU A 181 -2.27 14.78 4.48
C GLU A 181 -3.11 13.79 3.64
N ALA A 182 -2.54 12.64 3.28
CA ALA A 182 -3.27 11.60 2.56
C ALA A 182 -4.35 10.94 3.45
N ARG A 183 -4.05 10.68 4.72
CA ARG A 183 -5.01 10.16 5.69
C ARG A 183 -6.18 11.11 5.93
N LEU A 184 -5.91 12.40 6.09
CA LEU A 184 -6.97 13.41 6.26
C LEU A 184 -7.88 13.49 5.04
N ARG A 185 -7.31 13.54 3.82
CA ARG A 185 -8.09 13.52 2.58
C ARG A 185 -8.93 12.25 2.42
N TRP A 186 -8.39 11.10 2.84
CA TRP A 186 -9.12 9.84 2.85
C TRP A 186 -10.29 9.90 3.84
N PHE A 187 -10.07 10.39 5.05
CA PHE A 187 -11.12 10.56 6.06
C PHE A 187 -12.24 11.50 5.59
N GLU A 188 -11.91 12.64 4.99
CA GLU A 188 -12.88 13.57 4.38
C GLU A 188 -13.70 12.90 3.25
N HIS A 189 -13.10 11.95 2.53
CA HIS A 189 -13.83 11.19 1.50
C HIS A 189 -14.80 10.18 2.11
N VAL A 190 -14.44 9.57 3.24
CA VAL A 190 -15.34 8.68 4.00
C VAL A 190 -16.52 9.48 4.55
N GLN A 191 -16.26 10.62 5.20
CA GLN A 191 -17.31 11.47 5.78
C GLN A 191 -18.31 12.01 4.76
N ARG A 192 -17.91 12.21 3.49
CA ARG A 192 -18.83 12.66 2.43
C ARG A 192 -19.74 11.56 1.89
N ARG A 193 -19.48 10.29 2.24
CA ARG A 193 -20.28 9.14 1.81
C ARG A 193 -21.28 8.67 2.87
N GLU A 194 -21.14 9.14 4.10
CA GLU A 194 -22.14 9.02 5.18
C GLU A 194 -23.17 10.13 5.06
#